data_AF-A0A9J6GVS3-F1
#
_entry.id   AF-A0A9J6GVS3-F1
#
_cell.length_a   1.000
_cell.length_b   1.000
_cell.length_c   1.000
_cell.angle_alpha   90.00
_cell.angle_beta   90.00
_cell.angle_gamma   90.00
#
_symmetry.space_group_name_H-M   'P 1'
#
loop_
_entity.id
_entity.type
_entity.pdbx_description
1 polymer ?
#
loop_
_entity_poly.entity_id
_entity_poly.type
_entity_poly.pdbx_seq_one_letter_code
_entity_poly.pdbx_strand_id
1 'polypeptide(L)'
;MVLREYLDRFAKASKRNDETWSQFAVRVGTQFDYNIKLRKVETKEEVVADRIKNSLSAEGLEYLHLREAETWLKPPEIANVLQTFEQAKG
;
A
#
# COMPACT_ATOMS: atom_id res chain seq x y z
N MET A 1 11.74 -1.70 -5.04
CA MET A 1 11.31 -2.29 -6.32
C MET A 1 10.40 -3.51 -6.15
N VAL A 2 10.68 -4.43 -5.22
CA VAL A 2 9.97 -5.72 -5.06
C VAL A 2 8.53 -5.61 -4.52
N LEU A 3 8.24 -4.64 -3.64
CA LEU A 3 6.94 -4.51 -2.94
C LEU A 3 5.77 -4.06 -3.83
N ARG A 4 6.05 -3.29 -4.87
CA ARG A 4 5.02 -2.77 -5.79
C ARG A 4 4.46 -3.90 -6.66
N GLU A 5 5.31 -4.84 -7.07
CA GLU A 5 4.89 -6.00 -7.87
C GLU A 5 3.95 -6.94 -7.11
N TYR A 6 4.17 -7.17 -5.82
CA TYR A 6 3.30 -8.08 -5.05
C TYR A 6 1.93 -7.50 -4.76
N LEU A 7 1.83 -6.18 -4.53
CA LEU A 7 0.53 -5.51 -4.42
C LEU A 7 -0.18 -5.45 -5.77
N ASP A 8 0.56 -5.18 -6.85
CA ASP A 8 0.00 -5.17 -8.19
C ASP A 8 -0.52 -6.55 -8.60
N ARG A 9 0.21 -7.62 -8.26
CA ARG A 9 -0.22 -9.02 -8.45
C ARG A 9 -1.45 -9.38 -7.65
N PHE A 10 -1.56 -8.92 -6.40
CA PHE A 10 -2.76 -9.12 -5.58
C PHE A 10 -3.96 -8.35 -6.18
N ALA A 11 -3.77 -7.07 -6.51
CA ALA A 11 -4.81 -6.22 -7.07
C ALA A 11 -5.31 -6.68 -8.44
N LYS A 12 -4.44 -7.31 -9.23
CA LYS A 12 -4.74 -7.86 -10.56
C LYS A 12 -4.99 -9.37 -10.55
N ALA A 13 -5.09 -10.00 -9.38
CA ALA A 13 -5.28 -11.44 -9.30
C ALA A 13 -6.62 -11.85 -9.94
N SER A 14 -6.55 -12.61 -11.02
CA SER A 14 -7.70 -13.22 -11.67
C SER A 14 -7.64 -14.74 -11.53
N LYS A 15 -8.80 -15.39 -11.58
CA LYS A 15 -8.90 -16.85 -11.57
C LYS A 15 -8.26 -17.41 -12.85
N ARG A 16 -7.36 -18.38 -12.69
CA ARG A 16 -6.76 -19.13 -13.80
C ARG A 16 -7.71 -20.19 -14.33
N ASN A 17 -7.51 -20.62 -15.57
CA ASN A 17 -8.38 -21.61 -16.21
C ASN A 17 -8.24 -23.01 -15.59
N ASP A 18 -7.07 -23.31 -15.03
CA ASP A 18 -6.66 -24.60 -14.45
C ASP A 18 -6.90 -24.72 -12.94
N GLU A 19 -7.43 -23.68 -12.28
CA GLU A 19 -7.75 -23.72 -10.85
C GLU A 19 -9.27 -23.70 -10.58
N THR A 20 -9.69 -24.31 -9.47
CA THR A 20 -11.04 -24.16 -8.90
C THR A 20 -11.18 -22.83 -8.15
N TRP A 21 -12.41 -22.39 -7.88
CA TRP A 21 -12.65 -21.18 -7.08
C TRP A 21 -12.06 -21.27 -5.67
N SER A 22 -12.08 -22.46 -5.05
CA SER A 22 -11.45 -22.67 -3.74
C SER A 22 -9.93 -22.53 -3.80
N GLN A 23 -9.28 -23.08 -4.83
CA GLN A 23 -7.84 -22.92 -5.05
C GLN A 23 -7.46 -21.46 -5.35
N PHE A 24 -8.32 -20.75 -6.10
CA PHE A 24 -8.14 -19.31 -6.33
C PHE A 24 -8.19 -18.52 -5.03
N ALA A 25 -9.19 -18.78 -4.17
CA ALA A 25 -9.32 -18.11 -2.87
C ALA A 25 -8.09 -18.35 -1.98
N VAL A 26 -7.61 -19.60 -1.90
CA VAL A 26 -6.38 -19.96 -1.16
C VAL A 26 -5.16 -19.22 -1.73
N ARG A 27 -5.02 -19.15 -3.06
CA ARG A 27 -3.89 -18.48 -3.72
C ARG A 27 -3.88 -16.97 -3.44
N VAL A 28 -5.03 -16.30 -3.57
CA VAL A 28 -5.16 -14.87 -3.31
C VAL A 28 -4.92 -14.57 -1.83
N GLY A 29 -5.47 -15.39 -0.93
CA GLY A 29 -5.23 -15.28 0.52
C GLY A 29 -3.75 -15.45 0.87
N THR A 30 -3.07 -16.45 0.30
CA THR A 30 -1.64 -16.67 0.52
C THR A 30 -0.79 -15.50 -0.01
N GLN A 31 -1.16 -14.91 -1.14
CA GLN A 31 -0.50 -13.72 -1.67
C GLN A 31 -0.69 -12.50 -0.77
N PHE A 32 -1.87 -12.36 -0.17
CA PHE A 32 -2.14 -11.31 0.82
C PHE A 32 -1.32 -11.52 2.09
N ASP A 33 -1.38 -12.71 2.68
CA ASP A 33 -0.65 -13.05 3.91
C ASP A 33 0.87 -12.90 3.73
N TYR A 34 1.40 -13.25 2.56
CA TYR A 34 2.82 -13.06 2.24
C TYR A 34 3.18 -11.58 2.10
N ASN A 35 2.31 -10.76 1.51
CA ASN A 35 2.48 -9.30 1.45
C ASN A 35 2.51 -8.69 2.86
N ILE A 36 1.61 -9.13 3.74
CA ILE A 36 1.51 -8.66 5.14
C ILE A 36 2.75 -9.08 5.95
N LYS A 37 3.16 -10.36 5.86
CA LYS A 37 4.33 -10.91 6.56
C LYS A 37 5.66 -10.29 6.15
N LEU A 38 5.87 -10.02 4.86
CA LEU A 38 7.11 -9.38 4.38
C LEU A 38 7.26 -7.93 4.84
N ARG A 39 6.14 -7.23 5.10
CA ARG A 39 6.15 -5.82 5.48
C ARG A 39 6.21 -5.59 6.99
N LYS A 40 6.14 -6.64 7.83
CA LYS A 40 5.81 -6.51 9.27
C LYS A 40 4.58 -5.63 9.50
N VAL A 41 3.67 -5.61 8.53
CA VAL A 41 2.47 -4.78 8.57
C VAL A 41 1.45 -5.55 9.40
N GLU A 42 1.27 -5.13 10.64
CA GLU A 42 0.42 -5.82 11.62
C GLU A 42 -1.06 -5.43 11.48
N THR A 43 -1.38 -4.36 10.72
CA THR A 43 -2.72 -3.75 10.75
C THR A 43 -3.27 -3.30 9.39
N LYS A 44 -4.61 -3.25 9.29
CA LYS A 44 -5.35 -2.65 8.15
C LYS A 44 -4.91 -1.21 7.86
N GLU A 45 -4.50 -0.46 8.87
CA GLU A 45 -4.08 0.94 8.75
C GLU A 45 -2.87 1.08 7.82
N GLU A 46 -1.94 0.14 7.87
CA GLU A 46 -0.72 0.16 7.07
C GLU A 46 -0.96 -0.13 5.59
N VAL A 47 -1.89 -1.04 5.29
CA VAL A 47 -2.31 -1.31 3.90
C VAL A 47 -2.95 -0.07 3.27
N VAL A 48 -3.74 0.68 4.05
CA VAL A 48 -4.39 1.91 3.58
C VAL A 48 -3.36 3.01 3.32
N ALA A 49 -2.42 3.21 4.25
CA ALA A 49 -1.34 4.18 4.10
C ALA A 49 -0.47 3.89 2.86
N ASP A 50 -0.11 2.63 2.61
CA ASP A 50 0.61 2.24 1.40
C ASP A 50 -0.17 2.53 0.12
N ARG A 51 -1.49 2.32 0.12
CA ARG A 51 -2.32 2.65 -1.02
C ARG A 51 -2.32 4.16 -1.28
N ILE A 52 -2.41 4.99 -0.23
CA ILE A 52 -2.34 6.45 -0.35
C ILE A 52 -0.99 6.86 -0.94
N LYS A 53 0.13 6.37 -0.37
CA LYS A 53 1.50 6.66 -0.86
C LYS A 53 1.69 6.31 -2.33
N ASN A 54 1.18 5.15 -2.76
CA ASN A 54 1.29 4.70 -4.14
C ASN A 54 0.53 5.55 -5.15
N SER A 55 -0.43 6.37 -4.69
CA SER A 55 -1.23 7.27 -5.53
C SER A 55 -0.62 8.66 -5.70
N LEU A 56 0.40 9.00 -4.92
CA LEU A 56 1.03 10.32 -4.91
C LEU A 56 1.92 10.55 -6.13
N SER A 57 2.05 11.81 -6.54
CA SER A 57 3.13 12.24 -7.42
C SER A 57 4.49 12.09 -6.72
N ALA A 58 5.58 12.09 -7.49
CA ALA A 58 6.93 11.98 -6.94
C ALA A 58 7.20 13.05 -5.88
N GLU A 59 6.77 14.29 -6.13
CA GLU A 59 6.93 15.43 -5.22
C GLU A 59 6.10 15.29 -3.93
N GLY A 60 4.86 14.79 -4.04
CA GLY A 60 4.02 14.54 -2.86
C GLY A 60 4.55 13.40 -1.99
N LEU A 61 5.14 12.38 -2.63
CA LEU A 61 5.79 11.26 -1.94
C LEU A 61 7.07 11.71 -1.22
N GLU A 62 7.89 12.54 -1.87
CA GLU A 62 9.10 13.10 -1.28
C GLU A 62 8.78 13.99 -0.06
N TYR A 63 7.77 14.86 -0.19
CA TYR A 63 7.30 15.69 0.93
C TYR A 63 6.81 14.85 2.12
N LEU A 64 6.10 13.76 1.85
CA LEU A 64 5.65 12.86 2.90
C LEU A 64 6.82 12.16 3.59
N HIS A 65 7.81 11.64 2.84
CA HIS A 65 8.98 10.98 3.42
C HIS A 65 9.81 11.91 4.32
N LEU A 66 9.90 13.20 4.00
CA LEU A 66 10.56 14.18 4.87
C LEU A 66 9.90 14.29 6.25
N ARG A 67 8.60 14.01 6.35
CA ARG A 67 7.85 14.03 7.62
C ARG A 67 7.75 12.67 8.31
N GLU A 68 8.03 11.58 7.61
CA GLU A 68 8.12 10.23 8.19
C GLU A 68 9.48 9.94 8.84
N ALA A 69 10.36 10.94 8.95
CA ALA A 69 11.76 10.77 9.37
C ALA A 69 11.94 10.07 10.73
N GLU A 70 10.95 10.12 11.63
CA GLU A 70 11.05 9.54 12.97
C GLU A 70 9.98 8.50 13.30
N THR A 71 8.81 8.54 12.64
CA THR A 71 7.71 7.62 12.92
C THR A 71 6.86 7.43 11.67
N TRP A 72 6.42 6.18 11.47
CA TRP A 72 5.52 5.83 10.40
C TRP A 72 4.15 6.51 10.61
N LEU A 73 3.64 7.19 9.58
CA LEU A 73 2.40 7.95 9.67
C LEU A 73 1.19 7.08 9.35
N LYS A 74 0.17 7.15 10.20
CA LYS A 74 -1.13 6.54 9.97
C LYS A 74 -1.89 7.25 8.85
N PRO A 75 -2.89 6.60 8.23
CA PRO A 75 -3.66 7.20 7.14
C PRO A 75 -4.23 8.61 7.43
N PRO A 76 -4.78 8.92 8.62
CA PRO A 76 -5.25 10.27 8.93
C PRO A 76 -4.12 11.31 8.99
N GLU A 77 -2.94 10.91 9.46
CA GLU A 77 -1.77 11.79 9.56
C GLU A 77 -1.17 12.06 8.18
N ILE A 78 -1.12 11.05 7.32
CA ILE A 78 -0.75 11.20 5.89
C ILE A 78 -1.69 12.20 5.22
N ALA A 79 -3.00 12.11 5.45
CA ALA A 79 -3.97 13.03 4.86
C ALA A 79 -3.71 14.49 5.28
N ASN A 80 -3.44 14.75 6.57
CA ASN A 80 -3.12 16.09 7.06
C ASN A 80 -1.84 16.66 6.44
N VAL A 81 -0.80 15.81 6.28
CA VAL A 81 0.45 16.19 5.63
C VAL A 81 0.22 16.59 4.17
N LEU A 82 -0.54 15.78 3.43
CA LEU A 82 -0.84 16.04 2.02
C LEU A 82 -1.72 17.27 1.84
N GLN A 83 -2.68 17.51 2.72
CA GLN A 83 -3.49 18.73 2.68
C GLN A 83 -2.62 19.97 2.90
N THR A 84 -1.65 19.91 3.81
CA THR A 84 -0.68 21.01 4.01
C THR A 84 0.16 21.24 2.76
N PHE A 85 0.60 20.16 2.10
CA PHE A 85 1.38 20.23 0.86
C PHE A 85 0.59 20.88 -0.28
N GLU A 86 -0.67 20.50 -0.46
CA GLU A 86 -1.57 21.08 -1.46
C GLU A 86 -1.82 22.57 -1.19
N GLN A 87 -2.05 22.95 0.06
CA GLN A 87 -2.23 24.34 0.46
C GLN A 87 -0.97 25.21 0.25
N ALA A 88 0.22 24.63 0.43
CA ALA A 88 1.48 25.34 0.21
C ALA A 88 1.85 25.49 -1.28
N LYS A 89 1.20 24.71 -2.17
CA LYS A 89 1.39 24.76 -3.62
C LYS A 89 0.34 25.59 -4.37
N GLY A 90 -0.75 25.97 -3.70
CA GLY A 90 -1.75 26.93 -4.21
C GLY A 90 -1.29 28.37 -4.07
#